data_AF-A0A1G6R1W1-F1
#
_entry.id   AF-A0A1G6R1W1-F1
#
_cell.length_a   1.000
_cell.length_b   1.000
_cell.length_c   1.000
_cell.angle_alpha   90.00
_cell.angle_beta   90.00
_cell.angle_gamma   90.00
#
_symmetry.space_group_name_H-M   'P 1'
#
loop_
_entity.id
_entity.type
_entity.pdbx_description
1 polymer ?
#
loop_
_entity_poly.entity_id
_entity_poly.type
_entity_poly.pdbx_seq_one_letter_code
_entity_poly.pdbx_strand_id
1 'polypeptide(L)'
;MEMIGVSASSSKAGKTTLISLMLKDSCAKTAVIKTSVNNDLDQYKVINDPRIINQTGTDTARVVEHGADKVLLLESPASELPTAYQLARNLLDDDIERLFIEGNTIINFLNPDLLFYLENQDKAEKESAKMVKNRANVKINTNTLLSAGKLGDLPFTIQSDKMTCYQSHLLAELLKMSVPRVGKVVKEQKVKIVKCQLGLF
;
A
#
# COMPACT_ATOMS: atom_id res chain seq x y z
N MET A 1 1.09 -11.98 9.45
CA MET A 1 0.89 -11.35 8.14
C MET A 1 0.92 -9.84 8.33
N GLU A 2 1.86 -9.16 7.67
CA GLU A 2 1.96 -7.70 7.65
C GLU A 2 0.92 -7.12 6.68
N MET A 3 0.22 -6.07 7.08
CA MET A 3 -0.77 -5.40 6.23
C MET A 3 -0.28 -4.01 5.81
N ILE A 4 -0.07 -3.83 4.51
CA ILE A 4 0.39 -2.57 3.92
C ILE A 4 -0.75 -1.92 3.14
N GLY A 5 -1.18 -0.73 3.57
CA GLY A 5 -2.19 0.05 2.87
C GLY A 5 -1.55 0.99 1.86
N VAL A 6 -2.10 1.08 0.65
CA VAL A 6 -1.69 2.08 -0.35
C VAL A 6 -2.91 2.84 -0.84
N SER A 7 -2.93 4.14 -0.54
CA SER A 7 -3.96 5.10 -0.90
C SER A 7 -3.37 6.22 -1.74
N ALA A 8 -4.23 7.01 -2.39
CA ALA A 8 -3.76 8.17 -3.14
C ALA A 8 -4.81 9.27 -3.29
N SER A 9 -4.36 10.50 -3.53
CA SER A 9 -5.23 11.66 -3.72
C SER A 9 -6.17 11.53 -4.92
N SER A 10 -5.74 10.84 -5.98
CA SER A 10 -6.50 10.74 -7.23
C SER A 10 -6.29 9.41 -7.97
N SER A 11 -7.11 9.16 -9.00
CA SER A 11 -6.88 8.03 -9.91
C SER A 11 -5.59 8.23 -10.70
N LYS A 12 -4.89 7.13 -11.00
CA LYS A 12 -3.61 7.11 -11.73
C LYS A 12 -2.46 7.86 -11.01
N ALA A 13 -2.56 8.05 -9.70
CA ALA A 13 -1.49 8.61 -8.87
C ALA A 13 -0.32 7.63 -8.61
N GLY A 14 -0.30 6.44 -9.23
CA GLY A 14 0.84 5.52 -9.15
C GLY A 14 0.81 4.49 -8.01
N LYS A 15 -0.34 4.23 -7.38
CA LYS A 15 -0.46 3.21 -6.31
C LYS A 15 0.05 1.84 -6.74
N THR A 16 -0.47 1.32 -7.85
CA THR A 16 -0.02 0.06 -8.44
C THR A 16 1.48 0.08 -8.72
N THR A 17 2.01 1.20 -9.21
CA THR A 17 3.43 1.38 -9.49
C THR A 17 4.26 1.27 -8.22
N LEU A 18 3.86 1.94 -7.14
CA LEU A 18 4.56 1.86 -5.85
C LEU A 18 4.58 0.41 -5.33
N ILE A 19 3.43 -0.27 -5.33
CA ILE A 19 3.33 -1.68 -4.93
C ILE A 19 4.25 -2.55 -5.80
N SER A 20 4.22 -2.38 -7.11
CA SER A 20 5.05 -3.14 -8.06
C SER A 20 6.55 -2.96 -7.79
N LEU A 21 6.97 -1.74 -7.45
CA LEU A 21 8.37 -1.45 -7.11
C LEU A 21 8.79 -2.07 -5.77
N MET A 22 7.88 -2.12 -4.80
CA MET A 22 8.09 -2.76 -3.49
C MET A 22 8.14 -4.30 -3.60
N LEU A 23 7.31 -4.89 -4.48
CA LEU A 23 7.26 -6.33 -4.73
C LEU A 23 8.54 -6.87 -5.37
N LYS A 24 9.13 -6.10 -6.29
CA LYS A 24 10.31 -6.54 -7.03
C LYS A 24 11.41 -6.96 -6.04
N ASP A 25 11.99 -8.14 -6.20
CA ASP A 25 13.05 -8.68 -5.34
C ASP A 25 12.65 -8.83 -3.84
N SER A 26 11.34 -8.79 -3.50
CA SER A 26 10.85 -9.07 -2.16
C SER A 26 10.99 -10.57 -1.86
N CYS A 27 11.49 -10.91 -0.66
CA CYS A 27 11.58 -12.30 -0.22
C CYS A 27 10.28 -12.81 0.42
N ALA A 28 9.43 -11.91 0.90
CA ALA A 28 8.20 -12.29 1.59
C ALA A 28 7.14 -12.79 0.61
N LYS A 29 6.47 -13.90 0.95
CA LYS A 29 5.32 -14.38 0.18
C LYS A 29 4.18 -13.37 0.27
N THR A 30 3.81 -12.77 -0.84
CA THR A 30 3.01 -11.55 -0.87
C THR A 30 1.71 -11.69 -1.65
N ALA A 31 0.61 -11.27 -1.01
CA ALA A 31 -0.67 -11.07 -1.64
C ALA A 31 -0.96 -9.59 -1.93
N VAL A 32 -1.75 -9.33 -2.96
CA VAL A 32 -2.28 -7.99 -3.30
C VAL A 32 -3.80 -8.08 -3.45
N ILE A 33 -4.53 -7.28 -2.67
CA ILE A 33 -5.96 -7.04 -2.88
C ILE A 33 -6.11 -5.64 -3.45
N LYS A 34 -6.55 -5.56 -4.71
CA LYS A 34 -6.91 -4.30 -5.35
C LYS A 34 -8.41 -4.08 -5.21
N THR A 35 -8.83 -2.91 -4.74
CA THR A 35 -10.25 -2.58 -4.57
C THR A 35 -10.72 -1.56 -5.60
N SER A 36 -11.93 -1.76 -6.11
CA SER A 36 -12.65 -0.84 -6.98
C SER A 36 -14.06 -0.66 -6.43
N VAL A 37 -14.42 0.58 -6.07
CA VAL A 37 -15.77 0.90 -5.60
C VAL A 37 -16.66 1.17 -6.81
N ASN A 38 -17.71 0.38 -6.95
CA ASN A 38 -18.74 0.55 -7.97
C ASN A 38 -20.12 0.39 -7.32
N ASN A 39 -20.82 1.52 -7.14
CA ASN A 39 -22.13 1.56 -6.49
C ASN A 39 -23.28 1.16 -7.43
N ASP A 40 -23.00 0.95 -8.72
CA ASP A 40 -23.99 0.47 -9.71
C ASP A 40 -24.10 -1.06 -9.72
N LEU A 41 -23.29 -1.76 -8.92
CA LEU A 41 -23.36 -3.21 -8.75
C LEU A 41 -24.44 -3.58 -7.72
N ASP A 42 -25.24 -4.59 -8.04
CA ASP A 42 -26.20 -5.18 -7.09
C ASP A 42 -25.52 -6.04 -6.01
N GLN A 43 -24.29 -6.49 -6.25
CA GLN A 43 -23.50 -7.32 -5.35
C GLN A 43 -22.00 -7.14 -5.59
N TYR A 44 -21.18 -7.36 -4.56
CA TYR A 44 -19.73 -7.43 -4.71
C TYR A 44 -19.25 -8.62 -5.55
N LYS A 45 -18.04 -8.49 -6.11
CA LYS A 45 -17.31 -9.52 -6.86
C LYS A 45 -15.91 -9.65 -6.27
N VAL A 46 -15.56 -10.86 -5.86
CA VAL A 46 -14.19 -11.24 -5.51
C VAL A 46 -13.62 -12.05 -6.65
N ILE A 47 -12.72 -11.45 -7.42
CA ILE A 47 -12.20 -12.02 -8.66
C ILE A 47 -10.79 -12.55 -8.40
N ASN A 48 -10.59 -13.84 -8.66
CA ASN A 48 -9.31 -14.54 -8.60
C ASN A 48 -9.01 -15.35 -9.88
N ASP A 49 -9.84 -15.21 -10.92
CA ASP A 49 -9.66 -15.91 -12.20
C ASP A 49 -8.39 -15.40 -12.89
N PRO A 50 -7.38 -16.26 -13.15
CA PRO A 50 -6.14 -15.86 -13.79
C PRO A 50 -6.33 -15.17 -15.15
N ARG A 51 -7.40 -15.47 -15.89
CA ARG A 51 -7.69 -14.85 -17.19
C ARG A 51 -8.02 -13.37 -17.07
N ILE A 52 -8.67 -12.98 -15.97
CA ILE A 52 -9.00 -11.58 -15.67
C ILE A 52 -7.81 -10.91 -14.99
N ILE A 53 -7.22 -11.58 -13.99
CA ILE A 53 -6.10 -11.04 -13.21
C ILE A 53 -4.86 -10.76 -14.09
N ASN A 54 -4.53 -11.66 -15.00
CA ASN A 54 -3.34 -11.58 -15.86
C ASN A 54 -3.61 -10.86 -17.19
N GLN A 55 -4.76 -10.21 -17.34
CA GLN A 55 -5.08 -9.49 -18.58
C GLN A 55 -4.04 -8.38 -18.84
N THR A 56 -3.33 -8.49 -19.95
CA THR A 56 -2.24 -7.56 -20.32
C THR A 56 -2.70 -6.11 -20.31
N GLY A 57 -1.85 -5.23 -19.74
CA GLY A 57 -2.12 -3.79 -19.65
C GLY A 57 -2.99 -3.38 -18.46
N THR A 58 -3.45 -4.32 -17.64
CA THR A 58 -4.17 -4.02 -16.40
C THR A 58 -3.22 -3.80 -15.22
N ASP A 59 -3.73 -3.14 -14.18
CA ASP A 59 -2.99 -2.96 -12.93
C ASP A 59 -2.70 -4.29 -12.21
N THR A 60 -3.63 -5.25 -12.27
CA THR A 60 -3.47 -6.57 -11.64
C THR A 60 -2.40 -7.40 -12.33
N ALA A 61 -2.34 -7.37 -13.67
CA ALA A 61 -1.27 -8.05 -14.40
C ALA A 61 0.11 -7.49 -14.03
N ARG A 62 0.21 -6.16 -13.88
CA ARG A 62 1.47 -5.51 -13.48
C ARG A 62 1.98 -6.01 -12.13
N VAL A 63 1.13 -6.14 -11.12
CA VAL A 63 1.60 -6.62 -9.80
C VAL A 63 1.97 -8.11 -9.82
N VAL A 64 1.30 -8.93 -10.63
CA VAL A 64 1.71 -10.33 -10.87
C VAL A 64 3.10 -10.38 -11.52
N GLU A 65 3.31 -9.61 -12.59
CA GLU A 65 4.60 -9.53 -13.30
C GLU A 65 5.76 -9.10 -12.39
N HIS A 66 5.48 -8.35 -11.32
CA HIS A 66 6.47 -7.87 -10.36
C HIS A 66 6.66 -8.78 -9.14
N GLY A 67 6.02 -9.96 -9.13
CA GLY A 67 6.27 -11.02 -8.16
C GLY A 67 5.25 -11.16 -7.05
N ALA A 68 4.02 -10.64 -7.20
CA ALA A 68 2.94 -10.99 -6.27
C ALA A 68 2.56 -12.48 -6.41
N ASP A 69 2.59 -13.23 -5.31
CA ASP A 69 2.21 -14.65 -5.27
C ASP A 69 0.69 -14.85 -5.43
N LYS A 70 -0.09 -13.91 -4.89
CA LYS A 70 -1.56 -13.95 -4.98
C LYS A 70 -2.11 -12.57 -5.28
N VAL A 71 -3.00 -12.47 -6.25
CA VAL A 71 -3.67 -11.21 -6.59
C VAL A 71 -5.18 -11.44 -6.64
N LEU A 72 -5.91 -10.57 -5.95
CA LEU A 72 -7.37 -10.55 -5.94
C LEU A 72 -7.85 -9.16 -6.34
N LEU A 73 -8.84 -9.12 -7.24
CA LEU A 73 -9.56 -7.90 -7.58
C LEU A 73 -10.92 -7.93 -6.87
N LEU A 74 -11.17 -6.92 -6.04
CA LEU A 74 -12.40 -6.73 -5.30
C LEU A 74 -13.20 -5.57 -5.88
N GLU A 75 -14.30 -5.87 -6.55
CA GLU A 75 -15.24 -4.85 -7.03
C GLU A 75 -16.49 -4.87 -6.18
N SER A 76 -16.89 -3.74 -5.60
CA SER A 76 -17.99 -3.72 -4.63
C SER A 76 -18.65 -2.35 -4.52
N PRO A 77 -19.96 -2.27 -4.22
CA PRO A 77 -20.52 -1.07 -3.62
C PRO A 77 -19.78 -0.72 -2.33
N ALA A 78 -19.73 0.58 -1.99
CA ALA A 78 -18.98 1.03 -0.80
C ALA A 78 -19.50 0.40 0.51
N SER A 79 -20.81 0.15 0.61
CA SER A 79 -21.47 -0.45 1.77
C SER A 79 -21.11 -1.92 2.00
N GLU A 80 -20.80 -2.65 0.93
CA GLU A 80 -20.50 -4.09 1.00
C GLU A 80 -19.00 -4.39 1.10
N LEU A 81 -18.16 -3.37 0.94
CA LEU A 81 -16.71 -3.51 0.85
C LEU A 81 -16.07 -4.22 2.06
N PRO A 82 -16.51 -4.01 3.32
CA PRO A 82 -16.00 -4.77 4.46
C PRO A 82 -16.30 -6.28 4.36
N THR A 83 -17.52 -6.64 3.98
CA THR A 83 -17.94 -8.05 3.79
C THR A 83 -17.17 -8.70 2.64
N ALA A 84 -17.07 -7.99 1.52
CA ALA A 84 -16.36 -8.43 0.34
C ALA A 84 -14.85 -8.66 0.65
N TYR A 85 -14.25 -7.80 1.47
CA TYR A 85 -12.87 -7.95 1.94
C TYR A 85 -12.69 -9.19 2.81
N GLN A 86 -13.62 -9.50 3.72
CA GLN A 86 -13.53 -10.72 4.55
C GLN A 86 -13.49 -11.98 3.69
N LEU A 87 -14.31 -12.04 2.63
CA LEU A 87 -14.27 -13.14 1.68
C LEU A 87 -12.96 -13.18 0.90
N ALA A 88 -12.47 -12.03 0.42
CA ALA A 88 -11.17 -11.96 -0.24
C ALA A 88 -10.05 -12.45 0.68
N ARG A 89 -10.08 -12.13 1.98
CA ARG A 89 -9.08 -12.62 2.93
C ARG A 89 -9.15 -14.14 3.11
N ASN A 90 -10.33 -14.74 3.15
CA ASN A 90 -10.49 -16.18 3.27
C ASN A 90 -9.97 -16.97 2.06
N LEU A 91 -9.74 -16.29 0.92
CA LEU A 91 -9.17 -16.87 -0.30
C LEU A 91 -7.64 -16.74 -0.39
N LEU A 92 -7.00 -16.07 0.56
CA LEU A 92 -5.55 -15.97 0.63
C LEU A 92 -4.98 -17.22 1.33
N ASP A 93 -3.85 -17.70 0.82
CA ASP A 93 -3.15 -18.85 1.37
C ASP A 93 -2.62 -18.55 2.80
N ASP A 94 -2.52 -19.58 3.63
CA ASP A 94 -2.12 -19.44 5.04
C ASP A 94 -0.66 -19.01 5.23
N ASP A 95 0.18 -19.27 4.23
CA ASP A 95 1.61 -18.94 4.20
C ASP A 95 1.91 -17.55 3.61
N ILE A 96 0.88 -16.74 3.32
CA ILE A 96 1.05 -15.33 2.94
C ILE A 96 1.61 -14.54 4.15
N GLU A 97 2.81 -14.01 3.99
CA GLU A 97 3.51 -13.23 5.00
C GLU A 97 3.14 -11.75 4.94
N ARG A 98 2.85 -11.24 3.74
CA ARG A 98 2.57 -9.82 3.48
C ARG A 98 1.35 -9.62 2.61
N LEU A 99 0.51 -8.66 2.98
CA LEU A 99 -0.68 -8.28 2.22
C LEU A 99 -0.66 -6.79 1.88
N PHE A 100 -0.59 -6.47 0.60
CA PHE A 100 -0.88 -5.12 0.10
C PHE A 100 -2.37 -4.93 -0.15
N ILE A 101 -2.90 -3.80 0.29
CA ILE A 101 -4.28 -3.40 0.06
C ILE A 101 -4.28 -2.07 -0.69
N GLU A 102 -4.72 -2.10 -1.94
CA GLU A 102 -4.79 -0.92 -2.78
C GLU A 102 -6.22 -0.37 -2.81
N GLY A 103 -6.39 0.87 -2.33
CA GLY A 103 -7.62 1.64 -2.52
C GLY A 103 -8.02 2.49 -1.32
N ASN A 104 -8.63 3.63 -1.60
CA ASN A 104 -8.88 4.63 -0.56
C ASN A 104 -10.00 4.21 0.39
N THR A 105 -11.12 3.73 -0.15
CA THR A 105 -12.33 3.45 0.64
C THR A 105 -12.13 2.27 1.60
N ILE A 106 -11.50 1.18 1.16
CA ILE A 106 -11.27 0.00 2.02
C ILE A 106 -10.37 0.34 3.21
N ILE A 107 -9.37 1.20 3.02
CA ILE A 107 -8.43 1.60 4.07
C ILE A 107 -9.14 2.31 5.23
N ASN A 108 -10.30 2.94 4.99
CA ASN A 108 -11.08 3.54 6.07
C ASN A 108 -11.54 2.52 7.12
N PHE A 109 -11.75 1.26 6.72
CA PHE A 109 -12.25 0.18 7.58
C PHE A 109 -11.14 -0.71 8.14
N LEU A 110 -9.89 -0.50 7.71
CA LEU A 110 -8.75 -1.34 8.08
C LEU A 110 -7.77 -0.54 8.93
N ASN A 111 -6.89 -1.25 9.63
CA ASN A 111 -5.77 -0.67 10.35
C ASN A 111 -4.45 -1.29 9.87
N PRO A 112 -3.92 -0.84 8.72
CA PRO A 112 -2.65 -1.35 8.19
C PRO A 112 -1.50 -1.07 9.17
N ASP A 113 -0.51 -1.96 9.18
CA ASP A 113 0.74 -1.78 9.93
C ASP A 113 1.52 -0.55 9.44
N LEU A 114 1.48 -0.34 8.12
CA LEU A 114 2.02 0.82 7.45
C LEU A 114 1.10 1.26 6.31
N LEU A 115 0.76 2.54 6.29
CA LEU A 115 -0.13 3.14 5.32
C LEU A 115 0.61 4.23 4.52
N PHE A 116 0.71 4.01 3.21
CA PHE A 116 1.23 4.96 2.25
C PHE A 116 0.11 5.79 1.61
N TYR A 117 0.36 7.09 1.47
CA TYR A 117 -0.49 8.01 0.74
C TYR A 117 0.30 8.68 -0.40
N LEU A 118 -0.08 8.40 -1.65
CA LEU A 118 0.49 9.08 -2.79
C LEU A 118 -0.28 10.38 -3.04
N GLU A 119 0.40 11.52 -2.92
CA GLU A 119 -0.15 12.82 -3.25
C GLU A 119 0.22 13.19 -4.69
N ASN A 120 -0.81 13.35 -5.52
CA ASN A 120 -0.69 14.03 -6.80
C ASN A 120 -1.19 15.46 -6.60
N GLN A 121 -0.29 16.45 -6.74
CA GLN A 121 -0.58 17.87 -6.55
C GLN A 121 -1.21 18.51 -7.80
N ASP A 122 -1.11 17.85 -8.96
CA ASP A 122 -1.62 18.33 -10.24
C ASP A 122 -3.10 17.99 -10.46
N LYS A 123 -3.72 17.26 -9.52
CA LYS A 123 -5.12 16.84 -9.60
C LYS A 123 -5.85 17.10 -8.30
N ALA A 124 -7.14 17.41 -8.43
CA ALA A 124 -8.03 17.53 -7.28
C ALA A 124 -8.06 16.24 -6.46
N GLU A 125 -7.96 16.40 -5.15
CA GLU A 125 -8.05 15.30 -4.19
C GLU A 125 -9.49 14.78 -4.10
N LYS A 126 -9.65 13.45 -4.16
CA LYS A 126 -10.96 12.81 -4.02
C LYS A 126 -11.45 12.86 -2.57
N GLU A 127 -12.76 12.93 -2.35
CA GLU A 127 -13.35 12.83 -1.01
C GLU A 127 -12.91 11.56 -0.27
N SER A 128 -12.90 10.41 -0.96
CA SER A 128 -12.43 9.15 -0.37
C SER A 128 -10.96 9.17 0.05
N ALA A 129 -10.14 10.06 -0.51
CA ALA A 129 -8.73 10.21 -0.19
C ALA A 129 -8.49 11.08 1.06
N LYS A 130 -9.32 12.11 1.27
CA LYS A 130 -9.18 13.07 2.39
C LYS A 130 -9.15 12.38 3.76
N MET A 131 -10.03 11.41 3.97
CA MET A 131 -10.10 10.66 5.23
C MET A 131 -8.84 9.82 5.48
N VAL A 132 -8.24 9.28 4.42
CA VAL A 132 -7.06 8.43 4.51
C VAL A 132 -5.78 9.25 4.71
N LYS A 133 -5.71 10.45 4.12
CA LYS A 133 -4.56 11.35 4.17
C LYS A 133 -4.06 11.62 5.60
N ASN A 134 -4.96 11.80 6.55
CA ASN A 134 -4.59 12.11 7.93
C ASN A 134 -4.18 10.88 8.74
N ARG A 135 -4.51 9.69 8.25
CA ARG A 135 -4.20 8.40 8.89
C ARG A 135 -2.92 7.78 8.36
N ALA A 136 -2.44 8.22 7.20
CA ALA A 136 -1.26 7.66 6.58
C ALA A 136 -0.01 7.89 7.43
N ASN A 137 0.85 6.88 7.46
CA ASN A 137 2.13 6.97 8.15
C ASN A 137 3.15 7.69 7.26
N VAL A 138 3.11 7.41 5.95
CA VAL A 138 4.08 7.88 4.97
C VAL A 138 3.35 8.49 3.79
N LYS A 139 3.80 9.69 3.40
CA LYS A 139 3.32 10.43 2.24
C LYS A 139 4.40 10.52 1.19
N ILE A 140 4.06 10.22 -0.06
CA ILE A 140 4.97 10.24 -1.21
C ILE A 140 4.38 11.17 -2.27
N ASN A 141 5.19 12.03 -2.88
CA ASN A 141 4.75 12.82 -4.03
C ASN A 141 4.77 11.94 -5.29
N THR A 142 3.69 11.97 -6.07
CA THR A 142 3.58 11.18 -7.31
C THR A 142 4.67 11.53 -8.31
N ASN A 143 5.01 12.81 -8.45
CA ASN A 143 6.00 13.28 -9.42
C ASN A 143 7.41 12.80 -9.05
N THR A 144 7.70 12.64 -7.76
CA THR A 144 8.97 12.07 -7.30
C THR A 144 9.02 10.56 -7.50
N LEU A 145 7.89 9.85 -7.44
CA LEU A 145 7.85 8.41 -7.74
C LEU A 145 8.22 8.12 -9.20
N LEU A 146 7.77 8.97 -10.13
CA LEU A 146 8.03 8.80 -11.56
C LEU A 146 9.45 9.21 -11.96
N SER A 147 10.05 10.17 -11.24
CA SER A 147 11.39 10.67 -11.50
C SER A 147 12.48 9.98 -10.66
N ALA A 148 12.11 9.28 -9.59
CA ALA A 148 13.05 8.48 -8.81
C ALA A 148 13.55 7.30 -9.65
N GLY A 149 14.83 7.33 -10.02
CA GLY A 149 15.46 6.23 -10.78
C GLY A 149 15.49 4.91 -10.00
N LYS A 150 15.45 4.95 -8.66
CA LYS A 150 15.41 3.78 -7.77
C LYS A 150 14.52 4.07 -6.56
N LEU A 151 13.83 3.04 -6.07
CA LEU A 151 12.93 3.15 -4.92
C LEU A 151 13.65 3.61 -3.65
N GLY A 152 14.89 3.16 -3.44
CA GLY A 152 15.70 3.56 -2.29
C GLY A 152 16.02 5.06 -2.22
N ASP A 153 15.90 5.78 -3.34
CA ASP A 153 16.13 7.22 -3.42
C ASP A 153 14.85 8.05 -3.38
N LEU A 154 13.70 7.40 -3.25
CA LEU A 154 12.40 8.05 -3.24
C LEU A 154 12.28 8.98 -2.02
N PRO A 155 12.10 10.30 -2.20
CA PRO A 155 11.79 11.18 -1.09
C PRO A 155 10.36 10.91 -0.57
N PHE A 156 10.21 10.92 0.75
CA PHE A 156 8.92 10.74 1.42
C PHE A 156 8.86 11.57 2.69
N THR A 157 7.65 11.78 3.19
CA THR A 157 7.38 12.47 4.46
C THR A 157 6.66 11.53 5.40
N ILE A 158 7.12 11.42 6.64
CA ILE A 158 6.43 10.73 7.72
C ILE A 158 5.42 11.72 8.32
N GLN A 159 4.15 11.35 8.35
CA GLN A 159 3.10 12.28 8.79
C GLN A 159 2.88 12.29 10.30
N SER A 160 3.23 11.21 11.01
CA SER A 160 3.14 11.18 12.47
C SER A 160 4.42 11.69 13.11
N ASP A 161 4.27 12.35 14.26
CA ASP A 161 5.38 12.72 15.15
C ASP A 161 6.10 11.50 15.74
N LYS A 162 5.49 10.31 15.65
CA LYS A 162 6.02 9.06 16.17
C LYS A 162 5.96 7.95 15.13
N MET A 163 6.94 7.08 15.16
CA MET A 163 6.95 5.83 14.39
C MET A 163 7.50 4.71 15.27
N THR A 164 6.93 3.51 15.15
CA THR A 164 7.50 2.37 15.89
C THR A 164 8.79 1.87 15.24
N CYS A 165 9.67 1.26 16.02
CA CYS A 165 10.87 0.63 15.46
C CYS A 165 10.52 -0.39 14.36
N TYR A 166 9.51 -1.23 14.60
CA TYR A 166 8.96 -2.14 13.61
C TYR A 166 8.57 -1.43 12.30
N GLN A 167 7.78 -0.35 12.37
CA GLN A 167 7.41 0.43 11.20
C GLN A 167 8.62 1.02 10.46
N SER A 168 9.66 1.44 11.17
CA SER A 168 10.89 1.96 10.54
C SER A 168 11.66 0.87 9.79
N HIS A 169 11.75 -0.34 10.35
CA HIS A 169 12.35 -1.49 9.67
C HIS A 169 11.53 -1.91 8.46
N LEU A 170 10.21 -2.03 8.62
CA LEU A 170 9.28 -2.35 7.53
C LEU A 170 9.34 -1.31 6.41
N LEU A 171 9.41 -0.03 6.75
CA LEU A 171 9.58 1.06 5.78
C LEU A 171 10.92 0.95 5.03
N ALA A 172 12.01 0.61 5.74
CA ALA A 172 13.32 0.41 5.14
C ALA A 172 13.30 -0.74 4.12
N GLU A 173 12.69 -1.86 4.49
CA GLU A 173 12.53 -3.01 3.60
C GLU A 173 11.70 -2.64 2.36
N LEU A 174 10.48 -2.12 2.57
CA LEU A 174 9.56 -1.80 1.48
C LEU A 174 10.16 -0.79 0.50
N LEU A 175 10.83 0.26 1.00
CA LEU A 175 11.45 1.26 0.15
C LEU A 175 12.85 0.87 -0.35
N LYS A 176 13.34 -0.34 -0.02
CA LYS A 176 14.67 -0.82 -0.40
C LYS A 176 15.78 0.13 0.04
N MET A 177 15.67 0.59 1.29
CA MET A 177 16.59 1.50 1.96
C MET A 177 17.29 0.77 3.10
N SER A 178 18.49 1.20 3.44
CA SER A 178 19.13 0.73 4.67
C SER A 178 18.46 1.36 5.89
N VAL A 179 18.41 0.62 7.01
CA VAL A 179 17.87 1.12 8.28
C VAL A 179 18.55 2.43 8.72
N PRO A 180 19.89 2.61 8.61
CA PRO A 180 20.53 3.90 8.90
C PRO A 180 20.01 5.06 8.04
N ARG A 181 19.68 4.79 6.76
CA ARG A 181 19.13 5.82 5.87
C ARG A 181 17.72 6.25 6.33
N VAL A 182 16.87 5.29 6.70
CA VAL A 182 15.55 5.61 7.29
C VAL A 182 15.73 6.38 8.61
N GLY A 183 16.66 5.96 9.47
CA GLY A 183 16.99 6.66 10.71
C GLY A 183 17.41 8.11 10.50
N LYS A 184 18.19 8.39 9.45
CA LYS A 184 18.54 9.76 9.05
C LYS A 184 17.30 10.57 8.67
N VAL A 185 16.42 10.02 7.83
CA VAL A 185 15.17 10.68 7.42
C VAL A 185 14.27 10.98 8.61
N VAL A 186 14.09 10.00 9.50
CA VAL A 186 13.33 10.13 10.76
C VAL A 186 13.87 11.29 11.60
N LYS A 187 15.20 11.34 11.80
CA LYS A 187 15.87 12.40 12.57
C LYS A 187 15.68 13.78 11.93
N GLU A 188 15.87 13.88 10.61
CA GLU A 188 15.72 15.13 9.85
C GLU A 188 14.28 15.67 9.91
N GLN A 189 13.29 14.77 9.87
CA GLN A 189 11.87 15.11 9.97
C GLN A 189 11.38 15.25 11.42
N LYS A 190 12.29 15.15 12.40
CA LYS A 190 12.00 15.27 13.85
C LYS A 190 10.95 14.28 14.35
N VAL A 191 10.91 13.08 13.76
CA VAL A 191 10.03 11.99 14.18
C VAL A 191 10.69 11.20 15.30
N LYS A 192 9.93 10.88 16.36
CA LYS A 192 10.42 10.07 17.47
C LYS A 192 10.19 8.60 17.20
N ILE A 193 11.25 7.78 17.25
CA ILE A 193 11.06 6.33 17.28
C ILE A 193 10.61 5.87 18.67
N VAL A 194 9.59 5.03 18.70
CA VAL A 194 9.00 4.48 19.93
C VAL A 194 8.90 2.95 19.85
N LYS A 195 8.63 2.31 20.99
CA LYS A 195 8.38 0.86 21.08
C LYS A 195 9.49 0.02 20.43
N CYS A 196 10.76 0.37 20.67
CA CYS A 196 11.89 -0.47 20.28
C CYS A 196 11.92 -1.70 21.19
N GLN A 197 12.00 -2.89 20.58
CA GLN A 197 12.30 -4.10 21.33
C GLN A 197 13.81 -4.10 21.60
N LEU A 198 14.18 -4.09 22.89
CA LEU A 198 15.55 -4.32 23.41
C LEU A 198 16.63 -3.29 23.05
N GLY A 199 16.50 -2.06 23.54
CA GLY A 199 17.66 -1.17 23.79
C GLY A 199 18.51 -0.73 22.60
N LEU A 200 18.09 -1.02 21.36
CA LEU A 200 18.76 -0.58 20.14
C LEU A 200 18.40 0.89 19.83
N PHE A 201 19.24 1.79 20.33
CA PHE A 201 19.67 3.03 19.69
C PHE A 201 21.07 3.42 20.16
#